data_AF-A0A417D2R1-F1
#
_entry.id   AF-A0A417D2R1-F1
#
_cell.length_a   1.000
_cell.length_b   1.000
_cell.length_c   1.000
_cell.angle_alpha   90.00
_cell.angle_beta   90.00
_cell.angle_gamma   90.00
#
_symmetry.space_group_name_H-M   'P 1'
#
loop_
_entity.id
_entity.type
_entity.pdbx_description
1 polymer ?
#
loop_
_entity_poly.entity_id
_entity_poly.type
_entity_poly.pdbx_seq_one_letter_code
_entity_poly.pdbx_strand_id
1 'polypeptide(L)'
;MVKNHHPAIIDEELFETVQEIRRANAAKKEKGVKKGSKPFSGRILCGECGRFFRVRNSKYYPVWFCPTAEIYNGKRICHTERVYEEQIVRAFRKAIIERFRLSAQPIHDNVEVADIMSGRYGEQFEGFTKEADDFVPQMIKRLENIQHTDFMERDRAFYKRQIATLQIGMESSGKKLRLLESQNDVMQTRRKLLGDESIDEAVIQSNAEKIRRLKEKLDRDMDEKKHLEERLEYLEGYWEDLENDHKRRERAIEWMKELPKGRDGVVQFLNGVTSDYCKAFVLSITVHSPLNYTVHWYDDTRTEVVMYSNIEDYRYTASYFDGQAMRDNCYRKKYVKKG
;
A
#
# COMPACT_ATOMS: atom_id res chain seq x y z
N MET A 1 -22.40 19.00 -6.12
CA MET A 1 -23.22 18.31 -5.08
C MET A 1 -24.57 19.00 -5.00
N VAL A 2 -25.65 18.24 -4.98
CA VAL A 2 -27.01 18.75 -4.65
C VAL A 2 -27.19 18.56 -3.14
N LYS A 3 -27.48 19.63 -2.39
CA LYS A 3 -27.62 19.61 -0.92
C LYS A 3 -28.96 18.95 -0.50
N ASN A 4 -28.98 18.30 0.66
CA ASN A 4 -30.17 17.86 1.43
C ASN A 4 -30.92 16.58 1.01
N HIS A 5 -30.25 15.53 0.52
CA HIS A 5 -30.93 14.25 0.23
C HIS A 5 -30.89 13.23 1.38
N HIS A 6 -30.14 13.49 2.45
CA HIS A 6 -30.11 12.66 3.66
C HIS A 6 -29.86 13.51 4.91
N PRO A 7 -30.39 13.12 6.09
CA PRO A 7 -30.04 13.76 7.34
C PRO A 7 -28.54 13.63 7.60
N ALA A 8 -27.88 14.75 7.88
CA ALA A 8 -26.46 14.77 8.17
C ALA A 8 -26.18 14.01 9.47
N ILE A 9 -25.20 13.09 9.43
CA ILE A 9 -24.80 12.25 10.57
C ILE A 9 -24.10 13.10 11.64
N ILE A 10 -23.46 14.19 11.21
CA ILE A 10 -22.82 15.21 12.05
C ILE A 10 -23.22 16.60 11.53
N ASP A 11 -23.20 17.58 12.42
CA ASP A 11 -23.43 18.98 12.08
C ASP A 11 -22.34 19.51 11.13
N GLU A 12 -22.76 20.39 10.21
CA GLU A 12 -21.88 21.00 9.20
C GLU A 12 -20.73 21.76 9.89
N GLU A 13 -21.00 22.35 11.06
CA GLU A 13 -20.02 23.06 11.88
C GLU A 13 -18.93 22.12 12.46
N LEU A 14 -19.29 20.96 13.02
CA LEU A 14 -18.32 19.95 13.47
C LEU A 14 -17.52 19.35 12.31
N PHE A 15 -18.16 19.11 11.17
CA PHE A 15 -17.47 18.64 9.96
C PHE A 15 -16.43 19.67 9.49
N GLU A 16 -16.82 20.95 9.37
CA GLU A 16 -15.91 22.03 8.99
C GLU A 16 -14.78 22.19 10.01
N THR A 17 -15.08 22.13 11.32
CA THR A 17 -14.09 22.21 12.40
C THR A 17 -13.06 21.08 12.34
N VAL A 18 -13.50 19.83 12.14
CA VAL A 18 -12.59 18.69 11.99
C VAL A 18 -11.75 18.82 10.71
N GLN A 19 -12.36 19.29 9.61
CA GLN A 19 -11.64 19.55 8.36
C GLN A 19 -10.61 20.69 8.52
N GLU A 20 -10.90 21.72 9.31
CA GLU A 20 -9.96 22.79 9.64
C GLU A 20 -8.82 22.29 10.52
N ILE A 21 -9.09 21.46 11.53
CA ILE A 21 -8.06 20.86 12.38
C ILE A 21 -7.16 19.93 11.55
N ARG A 22 -7.72 19.10 10.67
CA ARG A 22 -6.93 18.25 9.74
C ARG A 22 -6.10 19.11 8.80
N ARG A 23 -6.66 20.15 8.20
CA ARG A 23 -5.95 21.11 7.35
C ARG A 23 -4.85 21.86 8.11
N ALA A 24 -5.10 22.30 9.34
CA ALA A 24 -4.12 23.00 10.17
C ALA A 24 -3.00 22.06 10.65
N ASN A 25 -3.29 20.79 10.95
CA ASN A 25 -2.28 19.78 11.30
C ASN A 25 -1.45 19.36 10.09
N ALA A 26 -2.08 19.23 8.91
CA ALA A 26 -1.40 19.06 7.64
C ALA A 26 -0.49 20.27 7.35
N ALA A 27 -1.01 21.49 7.47
CA ALA A 27 -0.26 22.74 7.27
C ALA A 27 0.91 22.91 8.27
N LYS A 28 0.74 22.46 9.53
CA LYS A 28 1.82 22.41 10.54
C LYS A 28 2.91 21.40 10.18
N LYS A 29 2.55 20.26 9.55
CA LYS A 29 3.50 19.31 8.93
C LYS A 29 4.09 19.82 7.61
N GLU A 30 3.38 20.69 6.90
CA GLU A 30 3.82 21.37 5.67
C GLU A 30 4.76 22.56 5.92
N LYS A 31 5.36 22.70 7.12
CA LYS A 31 6.62 23.44 7.26
C LYS A 31 7.75 22.66 6.55
N GLY A 32 7.66 22.60 5.22
CA GLY A 32 8.66 22.06 4.33
C GLY A 32 8.17 21.18 3.19
N VAL A 33 7.10 21.51 2.45
CA VAL A 33 7.03 21.05 1.05
C VAL A 33 8.08 21.85 0.28
N LYS A 34 9.34 21.41 0.36
CA LYS A 34 10.43 21.96 -0.45
C LYS A 34 10.05 21.75 -1.91
N LYS A 35 9.97 22.85 -2.69
CA LYS A 35 10.00 22.82 -4.16
C LYS A 35 11.10 21.82 -4.59
N GLY A 36 10.73 20.77 -5.34
CA GLY A 36 11.68 19.77 -5.85
C GLY A 36 11.62 18.37 -5.21
N SER A 37 10.47 17.93 -4.70
CA SER A 37 10.29 16.54 -4.26
C SER A 37 10.40 15.58 -5.44
N LYS A 38 11.32 14.62 -5.37
CA LYS A 38 11.54 13.58 -6.39
C LYS A 38 10.28 12.72 -6.65
N PRO A 39 10.14 12.14 -7.87
CA PRO A 39 9.07 11.21 -8.23
C PRO A 39 8.71 10.17 -7.16
N PHE A 40 9.71 9.50 -6.59
CA PHE A 40 9.51 8.42 -5.63
C PHE A 40 9.46 8.87 -4.15
N SER A 41 9.58 10.18 -3.88
CA SER A 41 9.57 10.70 -2.52
C SER A 41 8.23 10.40 -1.82
N GLY A 42 8.30 9.80 -0.64
CA GLY A 42 7.12 9.38 0.13
C GLY A 42 6.47 8.10 -0.38
N ARG A 43 7.14 7.33 -1.25
CA ARG A 43 6.67 6.02 -1.74
C ARG A 43 7.58 4.87 -1.36
N ILE A 44 8.88 5.12 -1.23
CA ILE A 44 9.86 4.06 -1.00
C ILE A 44 9.91 3.72 0.49
N LEU A 45 9.56 2.49 0.83
CA LEU A 45 9.56 1.94 2.19
C LEU A 45 10.72 0.98 2.40
N CYS A 46 11.22 0.94 3.64
CA CYS A 46 12.16 -0.08 4.10
C CYS A 46 11.43 -1.35 4.50
N GLY A 47 11.76 -2.47 3.86
CA GLY A 47 11.21 -3.79 4.18
C GLY A 47 11.59 -4.28 5.57
N GLU A 48 12.71 -3.80 6.12
CA GLU A 48 13.20 -4.23 7.44
C GLU A 48 12.61 -3.39 8.58
N CYS A 49 12.58 -2.06 8.44
CA CYS A 49 12.19 -1.16 9.54
C CYS A 49 10.92 -0.32 9.27
N GLY A 50 10.28 -0.48 8.11
CA GLY A 50 9.04 0.20 7.73
C GLY A 50 9.12 1.70 7.50
N ARG A 51 10.29 2.34 7.65
CA ARG A 51 10.44 3.79 7.43
C ARG A 51 10.61 4.14 5.97
N PHE A 52 10.11 5.31 5.59
CA PHE A 52 10.37 5.86 4.25
C PHE A 52 11.86 6.16 4.03
N PHE A 53 12.35 5.80 2.85
CA PHE A 53 13.67 6.18 2.39
C PHE A 53 13.76 7.71 2.19
N ARG A 54 14.97 8.23 2.35
CA ARG A 54 15.32 9.61 2.00
C ARG A 54 16.28 9.61 0.82
N VAL A 55 16.34 10.73 0.11
CA VAL A 55 17.21 10.91 -1.05
C VAL A 55 18.35 11.88 -0.76
N ARG A 56 19.55 11.54 -1.22
CA ARG A 56 20.74 12.43 -1.31
C ARG A 56 21.13 12.61 -2.76
N ASN A 57 21.99 13.59 -3.05
CA ASN A 57 22.52 13.84 -4.40
C ASN A 57 21.43 14.03 -5.47
N SER A 58 20.32 14.68 -5.10
CA SER A 58 19.08 14.76 -5.89
C SER A 58 19.26 15.32 -7.31
N LYS A 59 20.34 16.04 -7.59
CA LYS A 59 20.55 16.71 -8.88
C LYS A 59 21.13 15.81 -9.97
N TYR A 60 22.18 15.04 -9.66
CA TYR A 60 22.96 14.35 -10.70
C TYR A 60 22.97 12.84 -10.58
N TYR A 61 22.84 12.24 -9.38
CA TYR A 61 22.80 10.78 -9.19
C TYR A 61 22.12 10.47 -7.85
N PRO A 62 20.78 10.42 -7.81
CA PRO A 62 20.06 10.31 -6.57
C PRO A 62 20.28 8.94 -5.92
N VAL A 63 20.65 8.97 -4.65
CA VAL A 63 20.84 7.77 -3.82
C VAL A 63 19.79 7.77 -2.74
N TRP A 64 19.03 6.68 -2.70
CA TRP A 64 17.98 6.44 -1.72
C TRP A 64 18.54 5.62 -0.57
N PHE A 65 18.31 6.06 0.67
CA PHE A 65 18.82 5.38 1.86
C PHE A 65 17.76 5.34 2.97
N CYS A 66 17.79 4.26 3.76
CA CYS A 66 16.97 4.16 4.96
C CYS A 66 17.55 5.08 6.06
N PRO A 67 16.75 6.01 6.62
CA PRO A 67 17.23 6.91 7.67
C PRO A 67 17.61 6.15 8.96
N THR A 68 17.04 4.97 9.21
CA THR A 68 17.40 4.16 10.38
C THR A 68 18.78 3.52 10.21
N ALA A 69 19.05 2.87 9.08
CA ALA A 69 20.33 2.21 8.81
C ALA A 69 21.53 3.19 8.81
N GLU A 70 21.28 4.44 8.45
CA GLU A 70 22.29 5.50 8.36
C GLU A 70 22.69 6.10 9.72
N ILE A 71 21.88 5.90 10.78
CA ILE A 71 22.22 6.40 12.12
C ILE A 71 23.27 5.46 12.73
N TYR A 72 24.25 6.02 13.46
CA TYR A 72 25.39 5.28 14.04
C TYR A 72 24.99 4.00 14.81
N ASN A 73 23.97 4.07 15.67
CA ASN A 73 23.42 2.91 16.39
C ASN A 73 22.30 2.17 15.63
N GLY A 74 21.81 2.76 14.54
CA GLY A 74 20.68 2.24 13.79
C GLY A 74 21.01 1.02 12.95
N LYS A 75 22.29 0.74 12.69
CA LYS A 75 22.75 -0.52 12.09
C LYS A 75 22.43 -1.77 12.92
N ARG A 76 22.14 -1.64 14.22
CA ARG A 76 21.66 -2.77 15.04
C ARG A 76 20.18 -3.09 14.81
N ILE A 77 19.46 -2.17 14.17
CA ILE A 77 17.99 -2.20 14.00
C ILE A 77 17.63 -2.38 12.53
N CYS A 78 18.44 -1.83 11.63
CA CYS A 78 18.20 -1.84 10.20
C CYS A 78 19.53 -1.96 9.45
N HIS A 79 19.69 -3.02 8.67
CA HIS A 79 20.85 -3.36 7.86
C HIS A 79 20.63 -3.07 6.37
N THR A 80 19.45 -2.57 6.02
CA THR A 80 19.05 -2.24 4.65
C THR A 80 20.09 -1.37 3.94
N GLU A 81 20.47 -1.83 2.75
CA GLU A 81 21.42 -1.14 1.89
C GLU A 81 20.80 0.07 1.19
N ARG A 82 21.66 1.01 0.83
CA ARG A 82 21.30 2.13 -0.06
C ARG A 82 21.06 1.60 -1.48
N VAL A 83 20.14 2.24 -2.19
CA VAL A 83 19.82 1.90 -3.58
C VAL A 83 19.88 3.16 -4.47
N TYR A 84 20.32 2.99 -5.70
CA TYR A 84 20.31 4.06 -6.69
C TYR A 84 18.90 4.27 -7.26
N GLU A 85 18.57 5.50 -7.66
CA GLU A 85 17.30 5.79 -8.36
C GLU A 85 17.12 4.91 -9.61
N GLU A 86 18.21 4.60 -10.32
CA GLU A 86 18.21 3.65 -11.44
C GLU A 86 17.66 2.26 -11.06
N GLN A 87 18.03 1.72 -9.90
CA GLN A 87 17.54 0.41 -9.45
C GLN A 87 16.02 0.44 -9.23
N ILE A 88 15.53 1.53 -8.64
CA ILE A 88 14.09 1.71 -8.36
C ILE A 88 13.32 1.85 -9.68
N VAL A 89 13.83 2.65 -10.62
CA VAL A 89 13.24 2.83 -11.95
C VAL A 89 13.18 1.50 -12.70
N ARG A 90 14.28 0.74 -12.72
CA ARG A 90 14.34 -0.59 -13.35
C ARG A 90 13.35 -1.53 -12.67
N ALA A 91 13.41 -1.70 -11.35
CA ALA A 91 12.47 -2.57 -10.63
C ALA A 91 11.01 -2.19 -10.90
N PHE A 92 10.69 -0.89 -10.94
CA PHE A 92 9.32 -0.45 -11.19
C PHE A 92 8.85 -0.71 -12.62
N ARG A 93 9.70 -0.52 -13.64
CA ARG A 93 9.39 -0.92 -15.02
C ARG A 93 9.14 -2.42 -15.13
N LYS A 94 9.96 -3.24 -14.46
CA LYS A 94 9.80 -4.70 -14.42
C LYS A 94 8.45 -5.06 -13.83
N ALA A 95 8.10 -4.44 -12.71
CA ALA A 95 6.80 -4.64 -12.05
C ALA A 95 5.63 -4.40 -13.00
N ILE A 96 5.64 -3.32 -13.79
CA ILE A 96 4.59 -3.00 -14.76
C ILE A 96 4.53 -4.08 -15.85
N ILE A 97 5.68 -4.42 -16.43
CA ILE A 97 5.74 -5.35 -17.55
C ILE A 97 5.27 -6.75 -17.14
N GLU A 98 5.71 -7.23 -15.98
CA GLU A 98 5.30 -8.53 -15.43
C GLU A 98 3.83 -8.55 -15.03
N ARG A 99 3.39 -7.51 -14.31
CA ARG A 99 2.00 -7.40 -13.84
C ARG A 99 1.00 -7.41 -14.99
N PHE A 100 1.31 -6.71 -16.08
CA PHE A 100 0.41 -6.59 -17.22
C PHE A 100 0.78 -7.49 -18.40
N ARG A 101 1.75 -8.41 -18.21
CA ARG A 101 2.21 -9.38 -19.22
C ARG A 101 2.53 -8.72 -20.56
N LEU A 102 3.26 -7.61 -20.51
CA LEU A 102 3.58 -6.81 -21.70
C LEU A 102 4.72 -7.40 -22.52
N SER A 103 5.50 -8.34 -21.97
CA SER A 103 6.63 -8.98 -22.66
C SER A 103 6.36 -10.46 -22.91
N ALA A 104 6.67 -10.93 -24.12
CA ALA A 104 6.57 -12.33 -24.50
C ALA A 104 7.75 -13.17 -23.97
N GLN A 105 8.87 -12.51 -23.65
CA GLN A 105 10.08 -13.14 -23.13
C GLN A 105 10.44 -12.58 -21.75
N PRO A 106 11.12 -13.37 -20.90
CA PRO A 106 11.68 -12.86 -19.65
C PRO A 106 12.61 -11.68 -19.93
N ILE A 107 12.40 -10.57 -19.22
CA ILE A 107 13.29 -9.42 -19.33
C ILE A 107 14.53 -9.70 -18.49
N HIS A 108 15.68 -9.82 -19.14
CA HIS A 108 16.97 -9.87 -18.47
C HIS A 108 17.38 -8.45 -18.08
N ASP A 109 17.57 -8.22 -16.78
CA ASP A 109 17.87 -6.89 -16.24
C ASP A 109 19.36 -6.55 -16.31
N ASN A 110 20.02 -6.76 -17.44
CA ASN A 110 21.44 -6.41 -17.60
C ASN A 110 21.64 -4.87 -17.58
N VAL A 111 22.38 -4.39 -16.58
CA VAL A 111 22.63 -2.95 -16.36
C VAL A 111 23.64 -2.34 -17.36
N GLU A 112 24.41 -3.17 -18.07
CA GLU A 112 25.38 -2.75 -19.08
C GLU A 112 24.74 -2.51 -20.46
N VAL A 113 23.51 -2.99 -20.66
CA VAL A 113 22.77 -2.89 -21.91
C VAL A 113 21.72 -1.79 -21.80
N ALA A 114 21.65 -0.92 -22.81
CA ALA A 114 20.57 0.05 -22.91
C ALA A 114 19.33 -0.63 -23.49
N ASP A 115 18.30 -0.79 -22.68
CA ASP A 115 17.12 -1.57 -23.00
C ASP A 115 15.83 -0.87 -22.53
N ILE A 116 14.71 -1.59 -22.64
CA ILE A 116 13.41 -1.18 -22.09
C ILE A 116 13.50 -0.81 -20.60
N MET A 117 14.39 -1.47 -19.85
CA MET A 117 14.61 -1.23 -18.42
C MET A 117 15.42 0.04 -18.16
N SER A 118 16.37 0.38 -19.03
CA SER A 118 17.13 1.63 -18.95
C SER A 118 16.34 2.82 -19.50
N GLY A 119 15.31 2.60 -20.31
CA GLY A 119 14.48 3.67 -20.86
C GLY A 119 15.00 4.24 -22.18
N ARG A 120 15.96 3.55 -22.81
CA ARG A 120 16.27 3.74 -24.24
C ARG A 120 15.51 2.69 -25.05
N TYR A 121 14.71 3.20 -25.99
CA TYR A 121 13.84 2.39 -26.84
C TYR A 121 14.12 2.62 -28.33
N GLY A 122 15.16 3.40 -28.65
CA GLY A 122 15.59 3.63 -30.04
C GLY A 122 16.18 2.37 -30.69
N GLU A 123 16.50 1.35 -29.88
CA GLU A 123 16.66 -0.03 -30.33
C GLU A 123 15.28 -0.69 -30.19
N GLN A 124 14.68 -1.13 -31.29
CA GLN A 124 13.32 -1.68 -31.31
C GLN A 124 13.21 -2.86 -30.34
N PHE A 125 12.49 -2.68 -29.22
CA PHE A 125 12.11 -3.80 -28.38
C PHE A 125 10.98 -4.57 -29.08
N GLU A 126 11.33 -5.63 -29.80
CA GLU A 126 10.38 -6.46 -30.54
C GLU A 126 9.59 -7.43 -29.64
N GLY A 127 9.97 -7.56 -28.35
CA GLY A 127 9.41 -8.54 -27.42
C GLY A 127 8.03 -8.23 -26.85
N PHE A 128 7.34 -7.17 -27.31
CA PHE A 128 6.00 -6.83 -26.81
C PHE A 128 4.95 -7.88 -27.23
N THR A 129 4.06 -8.19 -26.30
CA THR A 129 2.89 -9.03 -26.56
C THR A 129 1.78 -8.25 -27.25
N LYS A 130 0.68 -8.92 -27.65
CA LYS A 130 -0.50 -8.24 -28.23
C LYS A 130 -1.23 -7.40 -27.18
N GLU A 131 -1.15 -7.81 -25.92
CA GLU A 131 -1.71 -7.10 -24.77
C GLU A 131 -1.13 -5.68 -24.60
N ALA A 132 0.09 -5.45 -25.10
CA ALA A 132 0.71 -4.14 -25.11
C ALA A 132 -0.06 -3.12 -25.96
N ASP A 133 -0.73 -3.55 -27.04
CA ASP A 133 -1.40 -2.62 -27.97
C ASP A 133 -2.61 -1.92 -27.32
N ASP A 134 -3.32 -2.63 -26.44
CA ASP A 134 -4.49 -2.14 -25.72
C ASP A 134 -4.19 -1.72 -24.27
N PHE A 135 -2.92 -1.76 -23.85
CA PHE A 135 -2.52 -1.53 -22.46
C PHE A 135 -2.90 -0.13 -21.96
N VAL A 136 -2.55 0.93 -22.68
CA VAL A 136 -2.79 2.32 -22.25
C VAL A 136 -4.30 2.61 -22.14
N PRO A 137 -5.16 2.28 -23.13
CA PRO A 137 -6.61 2.41 -23.00
C PRO A 137 -7.19 1.63 -21.82
N GLN A 138 -6.74 0.38 -21.60
CA GLN A 138 -7.19 -0.42 -20.45
C GLN A 138 -6.75 0.21 -19.12
N MET A 139 -5.55 0.77 -19.06
CA MET A 139 -5.03 1.44 -17.87
C MET A 139 -5.83 2.70 -17.52
N ILE A 140 -6.16 3.54 -18.52
CA ILE A 140 -7.05 4.70 -18.35
C ILE A 140 -8.37 4.27 -17.71
N LYS A 141 -9.02 3.25 -18.28
CA LYS A 141 -10.30 2.75 -17.76
C LYS A 141 -10.21 2.26 -16.31
N ARG A 142 -9.11 1.58 -15.95
CA ARG A 142 -8.90 1.12 -14.56
C ARG A 142 -8.72 2.29 -13.58
N LEU A 143 -8.01 3.34 -13.99
CA LEU A 143 -7.82 4.56 -13.20
C LEU A 143 -9.10 5.40 -13.09
N GLU A 144 -9.91 5.47 -14.14
CA GLU A 144 -11.22 6.12 -14.07
C GLU A 144 -12.14 5.34 -13.12
N ASN A 145 -12.18 4.00 -13.22
CA ASN A 145 -13.00 3.16 -12.33
C ASN A 145 -12.68 3.33 -10.84
N ILE A 146 -11.39 3.41 -10.46
CA ILE A 146 -11.02 3.57 -9.04
C ILE A 146 -11.34 4.97 -8.50
N GLN A 147 -11.49 5.98 -9.37
CA GLN A 147 -11.89 7.32 -8.97
C GLN A 147 -13.39 7.49 -8.76
N HIS A 148 -14.22 6.55 -9.23
CA HIS A 148 -15.63 6.52 -8.91
C HIS A 148 -15.83 5.98 -7.49
N THR A 149 -15.82 6.90 -6.52
CA THR A 149 -15.70 6.70 -5.05
C THR A 149 -16.86 5.99 -4.37
N ASP A 150 -17.96 5.71 -5.08
CA ASP A 150 -19.20 5.17 -4.49
C ASP A 150 -19.03 3.81 -3.80
N PHE A 151 -18.01 3.03 -4.18
CA PHE A 151 -17.76 1.74 -3.55
C PHE A 151 -17.16 1.86 -2.13
N MET A 152 -16.37 2.89 -1.84
CA MET A 152 -15.63 3.02 -0.58
C MET A 152 -16.58 3.25 0.60
N GLU A 153 -17.50 4.20 0.46
CA GLU A 153 -18.49 4.50 1.50
C GLU A 153 -19.47 3.35 1.72
N ARG A 154 -19.84 2.62 0.66
CA ARG A 154 -20.67 1.42 0.77
C ARG A 154 -19.96 0.33 1.57
N ASP A 155 -18.70 0.05 1.24
CA ASP A 155 -17.91 -0.97 1.92
C ASP A 155 -17.67 -0.57 3.39
N ARG A 156 -17.37 0.71 3.64
CA ARG A 156 -17.25 1.28 4.99
C ARG A 156 -18.50 1.05 5.83
N ALA A 157 -19.66 1.38 5.27
CA ALA A 157 -20.95 1.20 5.94
C ALA A 157 -21.24 -0.28 6.21
N PHE A 158 -20.86 -1.16 5.29
CA PHE A 158 -21.02 -2.60 5.42
C PHE A 158 -20.18 -3.17 6.58
N TYR A 159 -18.89 -2.84 6.67
CA TYR A 159 -18.04 -3.27 7.79
C TYR A 159 -18.55 -2.72 9.13
N LYS A 160 -18.87 -1.42 9.21
CA LYS A 160 -19.41 -0.80 10.43
C LYS A 160 -20.71 -1.48 10.89
N ARG A 161 -21.59 -1.84 9.96
CA ARG A 161 -22.84 -2.54 10.28
C ARG A 161 -22.59 -3.97 10.80
N GLN A 162 -21.65 -4.71 10.21
CA GLN A 162 -21.29 -6.05 10.70
C GLN A 162 -20.70 -5.99 12.11
N ILE A 163 -19.74 -5.08 12.35
CA ILE A 163 -19.13 -4.87 13.66
C ILE A 163 -20.19 -4.51 14.71
N ALA A 164 -21.12 -3.60 14.39
CA ALA A 164 -22.20 -3.23 15.28
C ALA A 164 -23.15 -4.41 15.59
N THR A 165 -23.44 -5.24 14.59
CA THR A 165 -24.29 -6.43 14.75
C THR A 165 -23.64 -7.46 15.67
N LEU A 166 -22.34 -7.75 15.46
CA LEU A 166 -21.57 -8.63 16.34
C LEU A 166 -21.54 -8.08 17.77
N GLN A 167 -21.28 -6.79 17.93
CA GLN A 167 -21.24 -6.16 19.26
C GLN A 167 -22.57 -6.30 20.01
N ILE A 168 -23.72 -6.05 19.36
CA ILE A 168 -25.05 -6.24 19.96
C ILE A 168 -25.27 -7.72 20.33
N GLY A 169 -24.88 -8.64 19.45
CA GLY A 169 -24.98 -10.08 19.68
C GLY A 169 -24.13 -10.57 20.86
N MET A 170 -22.91 -10.04 20.98
CA MET A 170 -21.99 -10.30 22.09
C MET A 170 -22.52 -9.76 23.41
N GLU A 171 -23.07 -8.54 23.44
CA GLU A 171 -23.67 -7.95 24.63
C GLU A 171 -24.86 -8.78 25.15
N SER A 172 -25.73 -9.25 24.24
CA SER A 172 -26.84 -10.13 24.57
C SER A 172 -26.37 -11.49 25.11
N SER A 173 -25.40 -12.10 24.42
CA SER A 173 -24.81 -13.39 24.83
C SER A 173 -24.09 -13.29 26.17
N GLY A 174 -23.37 -12.19 26.42
CA GLY A 174 -22.69 -11.91 27.69
C GLY A 174 -23.66 -11.69 28.85
N LYS A 175 -24.81 -11.02 28.63
CA LYS A 175 -25.87 -10.92 29.65
C LYS A 175 -26.43 -12.31 30.01
N LYS A 176 -26.70 -13.15 29.01
CA LYS A 176 -27.17 -14.53 29.22
C LYS A 176 -26.14 -15.39 29.96
N LEU A 177 -24.86 -15.25 29.62
CA LEU A 177 -23.77 -15.94 30.29
C LEU A 177 -23.72 -15.60 31.79
N ARG A 178 -23.69 -14.30 32.13
CA ARG A 178 -23.68 -13.84 33.53
C ARG A 178 -24.87 -14.36 34.34
N LEU A 179 -26.06 -14.37 33.74
CA LEU A 179 -27.26 -14.90 34.39
C LEU A 179 -27.14 -16.40 34.65
N LEU A 180 -26.68 -17.18 33.66
CA LEU A 180 -26.50 -18.62 33.80
C LEU A 180 -25.40 -18.97 34.81
N GLU A 181 -24.29 -18.23 34.83
CA GLU A 181 -23.22 -18.40 35.82
C GLU A 181 -23.76 -18.16 37.24
N SER A 182 -24.44 -17.04 37.48
CA SER A 182 -25.05 -16.74 38.77
C SER A 182 -26.05 -17.81 39.21
N GLN A 183 -26.93 -18.27 38.32
CA GLN A 183 -27.89 -19.34 38.63
C GLN A 183 -27.17 -20.66 38.96
N ASN A 184 -26.14 -21.01 38.19
CA ASN A 184 -25.40 -22.25 38.38
C ASN A 184 -24.59 -22.23 39.69
N ASP A 185 -24.00 -21.09 40.04
CA ASP A 185 -23.26 -20.91 41.29
C ASP A 185 -24.17 -21.02 42.52
N VAL A 186 -25.38 -20.44 42.46
CA VAL A 186 -26.40 -20.60 43.51
C VAL A 186 -26.80 -22.06 43.67
N MET A 187 -27.04 -22.78 42.57
CA MET A 187 -27.38 -24.21 42.60
C MET A 187 -26.25 -25.06 43.18
N GLN A 188 -25.00 -24.80 42.78
CA GLN A 188 -23.82 -25.49 43.32
C GLN A 188 -23.64 -25.24 44.81
N THR A 189 -23.79 -23.98 45.24
CA THR A 189 -23.68 -23.58 46.66
C THR A 189 -24.76 -24.26 47.50
N ARG A 190 -26.02 -24.19 47.06
CA ARG A 190 -27.16 -24.78 47.77
C ARG A 190 -27.04 -26.30 47.89
N ARG A 191 -26.51 -26.96 46.87
CA ARG A 191 -26.30 -28.41 46.93
C ARG A 191 -25.09 -28.83 47.76
N LYS A 192 -23.91 -28.22 47.53
CA LYS A 192 -22.66 -28.62 48.20
C LYS A 192 -22.57 -28.15 49.65
N LEU A 193 -23.03 -26.94 49.96
CA LEU A 193 -22.89 -26.35 51.30
C LEU A 193 -24.12 -26.57 52.17
N LEU A 194 -25.33 -26.56 51.58
CA LEU A 194 -26.59 -26.73 52.34
C LEU A 194 -27.16 -28.16 52.24
N GLY A 195 -26.53 -29.05 51.47
CA GLY A 195 -26.93 -30.46 51.37
C GLY A 195 -28.30 -30.69 50.72
N ASP A 196 -28.78 -29.74 49.91
CA ASP A 196 -30.11 -29.85 49.29
C ASP A 196 -30.11 -30.85 48.13
N GLU A 197 -30.54 -32.09 48.40
CA GLU A 197 -30.64 -33.18 47.42
C GLU A 197 -31.75 -32.97 46.37
N SER A 198 -32.63 -31.97 46.54
CA SER A 198 -33.66 -31.65 45.55
C SER A 198 -33.09 -31.03 44.26
N ILE A 199 -31.84 -30.57 44.30
CA ILE A 199 -31.13 -30.06 43.13
C ILE A 199 -30.41 -31.23 42.44
N ASP A 200 -30.80 -31.50 41.19
CA ASP A 200 -30.17 -32.55 40.38
C ASP A 200 -28.77 -32.12 39.87
N GLU A 201 -27.75 -32.98 40.06
CA GLU A 201 -26.40 -32.79 39.49
C GLU A 201 -26.44 -32.63 37.97
N ALA A 202 -27.33 -33.36 37.30
CA ALA A 202 -27.42 -33.34 35.85
C ALA A 202 -27.78 -31.93 35.33
N VAL A 203 -28.57 -31.16 36.10
CA VAL A 203 -28.93 -29.78 35.76
C VAL A 203 -27.71 -28.85 35.89
N ILE A 204 -26.92 -29.00 36.97
CA ILE A 204 -25.69 -28.23 37.19
C ILE A 204 -24.68 -28.51 36.07
N GLN A 205 -24.50 -29.79 35.71
CA GLN A 205 -23.59 -30.19 34.62
C GLN A 205 -24.07 -29.67 33.25
N SER A 206 -25.37 -29.76 32.95
CA SER A 206 -25.95 -29.20 31.73
C SER A 206 -25.75 -27.67 31.66
N ASN A 207 -25.92 -26.96 32.77
CA ASN A 207 -25.71 -25.51 32.81
C ASN A 207 -24.22 -25.16 32.66
N ALA A 208 -23.32 -25.91 33.28
CA ALA A 208 -21.87 -25.76 33.08
C ALA A 208 -21.48 -25.95 31.60
N GLU A 209 -22.06 -26.94 30.92
CA GLU A 209 -21.84 -27.16 29.49
C GLU A 209 -22.37 -26.00 28.62
N LYS A 210 -23.56 -25.47 28.95
CA LYS A 210 -24.11 -24.29 28.26
C LYS A 210 -23.24 -23.05 28.47
N ILE A 211 -22.75 -22.84 29.68
CA ILE A 211 -21.82 -21.75 30.03
C ILE A 211 -20.54 -21.89 29.20
N ARG A 212 -19.96 -23.09 29.14
CA ARG A 212 -18.77 -23.37 28.32
C ARG A 212 -18.98 -23.02 26.85
N ARG A 213 -20.05 -23.52 26.24
CA ARG A 213 -20.37 -23.24 24.82
C ARG A 213 -20.62 -21.76 24.56
N LEU A 214 -21.26 -21.05 25.50
CA LEU A 214 -21.49 -19.61 25.39
C LEU A 214 -20.19 -18.81 25.49
N LYS A 215 -19.26 -19.22 26.37
CA LYS A 215 -17.91 -18.63 26.45
C LYS A 215 -17.14 -18.81 25.14
N GLU A 216 -17.05 -20.05 24.66
CA GLU A 216 -16.38 -20.35 23.39
C GLU A 216 -16.98 -19.57 22.21
N LYS A 217 -18.31 -19.38 22.19
CA LYS A 217 -18.95 -18.56 21.17
C LYS A 217 -18.56 -17.08 21.32
N LEU A 218 -18.59 -16.55 22.53
CA LEU A 218 -18.25 -15.15 22.79
C LEU A 218 -16.79 -14.85 22.40
N ASP A 219 -15.88 -15.78 22.64
CA ASP A 219 -14.48 -15.66 22.24
C ASP A 219 -14.34 -15.63 20.71
N ARG A 220 -15.04 -16.52 19.98
CA ARG A 220 -15.06 -16.49 18.51
C ARG A 220 -15.64 -15.20 17.95
N ASP A 221 -16.78 -14.74 18.50
CA ASP A 221 -17.42 -13.50 18.07
C ASP A 221 -16.50 -12.29 18.35
N MET A 222 -15.70 -12.34 19.42
CA MET A 222 -14.71 -11.31 19.77
C MET A 222 -13.54 -11.27 18.78
N ASP A 223 -13.00 -12.43 18.43
CA ASP A 223 -11.92 -12.54 17.43
C ASP A 223 -12.40 -12.09 16.04
N GLU A 224 -13.62 -12.46 15.64
CA GLU A 224 -14.22 -12.02 14.38
C GLU A 224 -14.43 -10.50 14.36
N LYS A 225 -14.97 -9.94 15.46
CA LYS A 225 -15.13 -8.49 15.59
C LYS A 225 -13.78 -7.78 15.44
N LYS A 226 -12.75 -8.24 16.16
CA LYS A 226 -11.41 -7.67 16.11
C LYS A 226 -10.84 -7.71 14.69
N HIS A 227 -10.96 -8.84 13.99
CA HIS A 227 -10.52 -8.98 12.61
C HIS A 227 -11.24 -7.99 11.66
N LEU A 228 -12.54 -7.79 11.84
CA LEU A 228 -13.30 -6.81 11.05
C LEU A 228 -12.89 -5.37 11.36
N GLU A 229 -12.59 -5.04 12.62
CA GLU A 229 -12.09 -3.72 13.04
C GLU A 229 -10.71 -3.44 12.44
N GLU A 230 -9.77 -4.38 12.54
CA GLU A 230 -8.43 -4.27 11.92
C GLU A 230 -8.53 -4.13 10.39
N ARG A 231 -9.44 -4.88 9.76
CA ARG A 231 -9.67 -4.77 8.32
C ARG A 231 -10.25 -3.41 7.93
N LEU A 232 -11.18 -2.88 8.71
CA LEU A 232 -11.76 -1.56 8.48
C LEU A 232 -10.70 -0.46 8.64
N GLU A 233 -9.90 -0.50 9.69
CA GLU A 233 -8.80 0.46 9.91
C GLU A 233 -7.83 0.47 8.73
N TYR A 234 -7.43 -0.72 8.25
CA TYR A 234 -6.60 -0.85 7.06
C TYR A 234 -7.25 -0.20 5.83
N LEU A 235 -8.53 -0.49 5.57
CA LEU A 235 -9.24 0.04 4.41
C LEU A 235 -9.43 1.55 4.48
N GLU A 236 -9.70 2.10 5.66
CA GLU A 236 -9.79 3.55 5.86
C GLU A 236 -8.45 4.24 5.55
N GLY A 237 -7.33 3.65 5.97
CA GLY A 237 -5.99 4.15 5.60
C GLY A 237 -5.74 4.07 4.09
N TYR A 238 -6.08 2.95 3.46
CA TYR A 238 -5.98 2.78 2.01
C TYR A 238 -6.83 3.81 1.24
N TRP A 239 -8.07 4.05 1.66
CA TRP A 239 -8.94 5.04 1.04
C TRP A 239 -8.42 6.47 1.22
N GLU A 240 -7.83 6.80 2.38
CA GLU A 240 -7.17 8.10 2.59
C GLU A 240 -6.00 8.29 1.61
N ASP A 241 -5.17 7.25 1.40
CA ASP A 241 -4.11 7.29 0.40
C ASP A 241 -4.66 7.46 -1.03
N LEU A 242 -5.79 6.83 -1.35
CA LEU A 242 -6.46 7.04 -2.63
C LEU A 242 -6.93 8.48 -2.80
N GLU A 243 -7.58 9.05 -1.79
CA GLU A 243 -8.08 10.42 -1.84
C GLU A 243 -6.93 11.43 -1.98
N ASN A 244 -5.84 11.23 -1.24
CA ASN A 244 -4.62 12.07 -1.29
C ASN A 244 -4.01 12.17 -2.71
N ASP A 245 -4.16 11.11 -3.51
CA ASP A 245 -3.61 11.04 -4.87
C ASP A 245 -4.66 11.28 -5.97
N HIS A 246 -5.90 11.64 -5.62
CA HIS A 246 -6.99 11.83 -6.58
C HIS A 246 -6.58 12.77 -7.72
N LYS A 247 -6.10 13.98 -7.39
CA LYS A 247 -5.64 14.98 -8.38
C LYS A 247 -4.45 14.50 -9.21
N ARG A 248 -3.59 13.65 -8.65
CA ARG A 248 -2.45 13.08 -9.41
C ARG A 248 -2.93 12.06 -10.43
N ARG A 249 -3.95 11.27 -10.09
CA ARG A 249 -4.57 10.31 -11.00
C ARG A 249 -5.37 10.99 -12.11
N GLU A 250 -6.09 12.08 -11.84
CA GLU A 250 -6.75 12.87 -12.89
C GLU A 250 -5.73 13.36 -13.92
N ARG A 251 -4.64 13.96 -13.45
CA ARG A 251 -3.54 14.40 -14.33
C ARG A 251 -2.88 13.26 -15.10
N ALA A 252 -2.76 12.08 -14.48
CA ALA A 252 -2.21 10.90 -15.15
C ALA A 252 -3.16 10.37 -16.24
N ILE A 253 -4.48 10.43 -16.02
CA ILE A 253 -5.49 10.06 -17.00
C ILE A 253 -5.42 11.00 -18.22
N GLU A 254 -5.38 12.31 -17.98
CA GLU A 254 -5.24 13.31 -19.05
C GLU A 254 -3.97 13.08 -19.86
N TRP A 255 -2.83 12.88 -19.19
CA TRP A 255 -1.56 12.57 -19.84
C TRP A 255 -1.61 11.29 -20.68
N MET A 256 -2.20 10.21 -20.16
CA MET A 256 -2.31 8.96 -20.92
C MET A 256 -3.18 9.09 -22.16
N LYS A 257 -4.15 10.01 -22.19
CA LYS A 257 -5.00 10.29 -23.37
C LYS A 257 -4.21 10.95 -24.50
N GLU A 258 -3.10 11.61 -24.19
CA GLU A 258 -2.21 12.26 -25.18
C GLU A 258 -1.17 11.29 -25.76
N LEU A 259 -1.02 10.09 -25.19
CA LEU A 259 -0.02 9.11 -25.64
C LEU A 259 -0.39 8.51 -27.00
N PRO A 260 0.61 8.17 -27.84
CA PRO A 260 0.36 7.47 -29.09
C PRO A 260 -0.27 6.09 -28.85
N LYS A 261 -0.97 5.56 -29.86
CA LYS A 261 -1.58 4.24 -29.78
C LYS A 261 -0.54 3.13 -30.00
N GLY A 262 -0.85 1.94 -29.51
CA GLY A 262 0.01 0.76 -29.69
C GLY A 262 1.29 0.82 -28.84
N ARG A 263 2.31 0.11 -29.31
CA ARG A 263 3.57 -0.10 -28.58
C ARG A 263 4.32 1.18 -28.22
N ASP A 264 4.29 2.18 -29.10
CA ASP A 264 4.92 3.49 -28.84
C ASP A 264 4.29 4.18 -27.63
N GLY A 265 2.98 3.99 -27.42
CA GLY A 265 2.26 4.46 -26.24
C GLY A 265 2.73 3.82 -24.96
N VAL A 266 2.97 2.50 -24.99
CA VAL A 266 3.50 1.75 -23.84
C VAL A 266 4.90 2.23 -23.47
N VAL A 267 5.74 2.47 -24.46
CA VAL A 267 7.09 2.99 -24.26
C VAL A 267 7.06 4.37 -23.59
N GLN A 268 6.26 5.30 -24.11
CA GLN A 268 6.12 6.62 -23.50
C GLN A 268 5.48 6.56 -22.11
N PHE A 269 4.53 5.65 -21.91
CA PHE A 269 3.94 5.37 -20.61
C PHE A 269 5.01 4.93 -19.59
N LEU A 270 5.86 3.95 -19.93
CA LEU A 270 6.90 3.45 -19.04
C LEU A 270 7.92 4.53 -18.65
N ASN A 271 8.09 5.57 -19.45
CA ASN A 271 8.92 6.72 -19.10
C ASN A 271 8.18 7.69 -18.18
N GLY A 272 6.97 8.11 -18.54
CA GLY A 272 6.20 9.05 -17.73
C GLY A 272 5.80 8.50 -16.37
N VAL A 273 5.51 7.20 -16.28
CA VAL A 273 5.16 6.55 -15.02
C VAL A 273 6.34 6.51 -14.04
N THR A 274 7.58 6.41 -14.54
CA THR A 274 8.79 6.48 -13.71
C THR A 274 9.20 7.91 -13.34
N SER A 275 8.50 8.91 -13.88
CA SER A 275 8.68 10.34 -13.60
C SER A 275 7.52 10.90 -12.77
N ASP A 276 6.89 11.95 -13.25
CA ASP A 276 5.90 12.76 -12.51
C ASP A 276 4.63 12.00 -12.15
N TYR A 277 4.36 10.88 -12.83
CA TYR A 277 3.11 10.14 -12.67
C TYR A 277 3.20 8.92 -11.74
N CYS A 278 4.39 8.53 -11.23
CA CYS A 278 4.57 7.34 -10.39
C CYS A 278 3.52 7.24 -9.25
N LYS A 279 3.29 8.37 -8.58
CA LYS A 279 2.41 8.46 -7.42
C LYS A 279 0.93 8.21 -7.72
N ALA A 280 0.51 8.31 -8.99
CA ALA A 280 -0.84 7.98 -9.41
C ALA A 280 -1.10 6.47 -9.38
N PHE A 281 -0.06 5.66 -9.65
CA PHE A 281 -0.17 4.22 -9.85
C PHE A 281 0.29 3.39 -8.63
N VAL A 282 1.17 3.95 -7.81
CA VAL A 282 1.80 3.22 -6.71
C VAL A 282 1.50 3.90 -5.39
N LEU A 283 1.06 3.09 -4.41
CA LEU A 283 0.90 3.50 -3.02
C LEU A 283 2.24 3.45 -2.30
N SER A 284 2.99 2.36 -2.47
CA SER A 284 4.34 2.22 -1.94
C SER A 284 5.22 1.26 -2.74
N ILE A 285 6.54 1.43 -2.64
CA ILE A 285 7.57 0.52 -3.15
C ILE A 285 8.41 0.09 -1.95
N THR A 286 8.25 -1.14 -1.50
CA THR A 286 9.05 -1.70 -0.40
C THR A 286 10.35 -2.27 -0.93
N VAL A 287 11.47 -1.83 -0.37
CA VAL A 287 12.82 -2.32 -0.67
C VAL A 287 13.20 -3.32 0.42
N HIS A 288 13.30 -4.59 0.06
CA HIS A 288 13.77 -5.65 0.96
C HIS A 288 15.28 -5.84 0.84
N SER A 289 15.81 -5.69 -0.36
CA SER A 289 17.24 -5.64 -0.68
C SER A 289 17.47 -4.88 -1.98
N PRO A 290 18.72 -4.60 -2.40
CA PRO A 290 19.01 -4.03 -3.72
C PRO A 290 18.51 -4.85 -4.92
N LEU A 291 18.05 -6.09 -4.68
CA LEU A 291 17.55 -7.00 -5.71
C LEU A 291 16.08 -7.39 -5.52
N ASN A 292 15.49 -7.16 -4.34
CA ASN A 292 14.15 -7.62 -4.02
C ASN A 292 13.25 -6.45 -3.62
N TYR A 293 12.16 -6.29 -4.36
CA TYR A 293 11.21 -5.19 -4.20
C TYR A 293 9.77 -5.71 -4.15
N THR A 294 8.90 -4.97 -3.49
CA THR A 294 7.44 -5.16 -3.59
C THR A 294 6.79 -3.84 -3.98
N VAL A 295 6.05 -3.83 -5.08
CA VAL A 295 5.24 -2.68 -5.50
C VAL A 295 3.82 -2.89 -5.02
N HIS A 296 3.31 -1.97 -4.20
CA HIS A 296 1.92 -1.91 -3.76
C HIS A 296 1.16 -0.88 -4.58
N TRP A 297 0.17 -1.34 -5.33
CA TRP A 297 -0.49 -0.56 -6.35
C TRP A 297 -1.75 0.14 -5.84
N TYR A 298 -2.25 1.10 -6.62
CA TYR A 298 -3.48 1.82 -6.31
C TYR A 298 -4.72 0.91 -6.12
N ASP A 299 -4.74 -0.30 -6.66
CA ASP A 299 -5.85 -1.25 -6.52
C ASP A 299 -5.62 -2.28 -5.40
N ASP A 300 -4.75 -1.95 -4.44
CA ASP A 300 -4.39 -2.77 -3.28
C ASP A 300 -3.67 -4.10 -3.60
N THR A 301 -3.38 -4.35 -4.88
CA THR A 301 -2.58 -5.51 -5.28
C THR A 301 -1.10 -5.29 -4.99
N ARG A 302 -0.33 -6.38 -4.88
CA ARG A 302 1.12 -6.36 -4.68
C ARG A 302 1.84 -7.16 -5.75
N THR A 303 2.94 -6.63 -6.26
CA THR A 303 3.82 -7.32 -7.20
C THR A 303 5.20 -7.42 -6.59
N GLU A 304 5.68 -8.65 -6.39
CA GLU A 304 7.05 -8.93 -6.00
C GLU A 304 7.95 -8.90 -7.23
N VAL A 305 9.09 -8.24 -7.11
CA VAL A 305 10.03 -8.04 -8.21
C VAL A 305 11.41 -8.46 -7.73
N VAL A 306 11.98 -9.43 -8.44
CA VAL A 306 13.34 -9.93 -8.22
C VAL A 306 14.21 -9.44 -9.38
N MET A 307 15.32 -8.79 -9.07
CA MET A 307 16.35 -8.33 -10.01
C MET A 307 17.53 -9.30 -9.97
N TYR A 308 18.20 -9.53 -11.09
CA TYR A 308 19.38 -10.38 -11.19
C TYR A 308 20.69 -9.58 -11.22
N SER A 309 20.64 -8.29 -11.62
CA SER A 309 21.81 -7.42 -11.70
C SER A 309 21.75 -6.31 -10.65
N ASN A 310 22.76 -6.26 -9.78
CA ASN A 310 22.91 -5.17 -8.81
C ASN A 310 23.69 -4.00 -9.42
N ILE A 311 23.42 -2.79 -8.95
CA ILE A 311 24.20 -1.59 -9.29
C ILE A 311 25.08 -1.24 -8.08
N GLU A 312 26.30 -1.75 -8.06
CA GLU A 312 27.28 -1.41 -7.00
C GLU A 312 27.86 -0.02 -7.20
N ASP A 313 28.14 0.33 -8.46
CA ASP A 313 28.58 1.65 -8.86
C ASP A 313 27.84 2.04 -10.14
N TYR A 314 26.98 3.05 -10.00
CA TYR A 314 26.22 3.63 -11.10
C TYR A 314 27.14 3.95 -12.29
N ARG A 315 28.45 4.22 -12.07
CA ARG A 315 29.45 4.56 -13.11
C ARG A 315 29.65 3.56 -14.23
N TYR A 316 29.24 2.31 -14.04
CA TYR A 316 29.45 1.24 -15.03
C TYR A 316 28.16 0.84 -15.75
N THR A 317 27.04 1.52 -15.50
CA THR A 317 25.77 1.24 -16.18
C THR A 317 25.69 1.90 -17.56
N ALA A 318 24.85 1.35 -18.45
CA ALA A 318 24.46 1.98 -19.70
C ALA A 318 23.78 3.34 -19.44
N SER A 319 23.63 4.19 -20.47
CA SER A 319 22.76 5.36 -20.26
C SER A 319 21.35 4.90 -19.98
N TYR A 320 20.73 5.56 -19.01
CA TYR A 320 19.37 5.28 -18.56
C TYR A 320 18.60 6.58 -18.36
N PHE A 321 17.28 6.49 -18.43
CA PHE A 321 16.36 7.53 -18.02
C PHE A 321 16.09 7.39 -16.52
N ASP A 322 16.45 8.41 -15.74
CA ASP A 322 16.31 8.40 -14.28
C ASP A 322 14.91 8.85 -13.78
N GLY A 323 13.95 8.97 -14.69
CA GLY A 323 12.65 9.60 -14.40
C GLY A 323 12.65 11.11 -14.60
N GLN A 324 13.76 11.74 -15.01
CA GLN A 324 13.80 13.18 -15.29
C GLN A 324 14.55 13.50 -16.58
N ALA A 325 15.72 12.90 -16.76
CA ALA A 325 16.56 13.13 -17.92
C ALA A 325 17.30 11.85 -18.32
N MET A 326 17.69 11.78 -19.59
CA MET A 326 18.64 10.78 -20.03
C MET A 326 20.01 11.05 -19.40
N ARG A 327 20.54 10.08 -18.67
CA ARG A 327 21.85 10.12 -18.02
C ARG A 327 22.88 9.48 -18.93
N ASP A 328 23.49 10.28 -19.79
CA ASP A 328 24.48 9.79 -20.74
C ASP A 328 25.88 9.57 -20.15
N ASN A 329 26.51 8.46 -20.56
CA ASN A 329 27.84 8.03 -20.15
C ASN A 329 28.99 8.98 -20.57
N CYS A 330 28.72 10.05 -21.31
CA CYS A 330 29.75 10.95 -21.86
C CYS A 330 30.59 11.66 -20.77
N TYR A 331 30.08 11.82 -19.55
CA TYR A 331 30.82 12.43 -18.43
C TYR A 331 31.77 11.45 -17.69
N ARG A 332 31.78 10.15 -18.00
CA ARG A 332 32.57 9.13 -17.28
C ARG A 332 33.96 8.83 -17.85
N LYS A 333 34.18 9.01 -19.15
CA LYS A 333 35.50 8.72 -19.78
C LYS A 333 36.62 9.69 -19.37
N LYS A 334 36.31 10.82 -18.72
CA LYS A 334 37.34 11.77 -18.22
C LYS A 334 38.09 11.27 -16.98
N TYR A 335 37.51 10.36 -16.19
CA TYR A 335 38.12 9.87 -14.94
C TYR A 335 38.70 8.46 -15.03
N VAL A 336 38.56 7.78 -16.17
CA VAL A 336 39.15 6.44 -16.42
C VAL A 336 40.48 6.53 -17.18
N LYS A 337 40.90 7.72 -17.64
CA LYS A 337 42.28 7.96 -18.11
C LYS A 337 43.10 8.67 -17.03
N LYS A 338 43.62 7.90 -16.07
CA LYS A 338 44.89 8.10 -15.35
C LYS A 338 45.03 6.96 -14.34
N GLY A 339 45.51 5.83 -14.86
CA GLY A 339 46.03 4.68 -14.14
C GLY A 339 47.09 4.07 -15.04
#